data_AF-A0A257GH43-F1
#
_entry.id   AF-A0A257GH43-F1
#
_cell.length_a   1.000
_cell.length_b   1.000
_cell.length_c   1.000
_cell.angle_alpha   90.00
_cell.angle_beta   90.00
_cell.angle_gamma   90.00
#
_symmetry.space_group_name_H-M   'P 1'
#
loop_
_entity.id
_entity.type
_entity.pdbx_description
1 polymer ?
#
loop_
_entity_poly.entity_id
_entity_poly.type
_entity_poly.pdbx_seq_one_letter_code
_entity_poly.pdbx_strand_id
1 'polypeptide(L)'
;MRLSRVISIDGFSSARVLRATDGGVTVLEFTCTGRGLQTGEPYDQTYISVITTQDGRITHYTDYWNPLVALRAAGGEVALSTAMSAEVQHA
;
A
#
# COMPACT_ATOMS: atom_id res chain seq x y z
N MET A 1 -14.31 -9.24 1.02
CA MET A 1 -13.45 -9.62 2.16
C MET A 1 -12.43 -8.48 2.30
N ARG A 2 -12.20 -7.88 3.48
CA ARG A 2 -11.33 -6.70 3.62
C ARG A 2 -9.91 -7.12 3.99
N LEU A 3 -8.88 -6.53 3.36
CA LEU A 3 -7.45 -6.70 3.70
C LEU A 3 -7.17 -6.47 5.21
N SER A 4 -8.06 -5.71 5.87
CA SER A 4 -8.11 -5.46 7.32
C SER A 4 -8.19 -6.72 8.22
N ARG A 5 -8.32 -7.92 7.66
CA ARG A 5 -8.27 -9.20 8.40
C ARG A 5 -6.95 -9.94 8.32
N VAL A 6 -6.02 -9.50 7.47
CA VAL A 6 -4.69 -10.12 7.31
C VAL A 6 -3.60 -9.26 7.93
N ILE A 7 -3.69 -7.95 7.76
CA ILE A 7 -2.71 -7.00 8.28
C ILE A 7 -3.46 -5.90 9.05
N SER A 8 -3.00 -5.58 10.26
CA SER A 8 -3.40 -4.37 10.95
C SER A 8 -2.37 -3.28 10.70
N ILE A 9 -2.86 -2.08 10.40
CA ILE A 9 -2.03 -0.87 10.25
C ILE A 9 -2.05 -0.14 11.58
N ASP A 10 -0.86 0.18 12.09
CA ASP A 10 -0.68 0.91 13.34
C ASP A 10 -0.42 2.40 13.09
N GLY A 11 0.18 2.76 11.96
CA GLY A 11 0.34 4.16 11.57
C GLY A 11 1.10 4.38 10.26
N PHE A 12 1.17 5.64 9.86
CA PHE A 12 1.94 6.11 8.71
C PHE A 12 2.89 7.23 9.11
N SER A 13 4.02 7.34 8.41
CA SER A 13 4.89 8.51 8.54
C SER A 13 4.28 9.73 7.87
N SER A 14 4.88 10.90 8.11
CA SER A 14 4.70 12.04 7.20
C SER A 14 5.23 11.67 5.81
N ALA A 15 4.54 12.09 4.77
CA ALA A 15 4.98 11.86 3.39
C ALA A 15 5.97 12.94 2.95
N ARG A 16 7.05 12.50 2.31
CA ARG A 16 7.88 13.39 1.48
C ARG A 16 7.18 13.57 0.14
N VAL A 17 6.90 14.82 -0.21
CA VAL A 17 6.18 15.19 -1.44
C VAL A 17 7.18 15.67 -2.49
N LEU A 18 7.19 15.00 -3.65
CA LEU A 18 7.95 15.39 -4.83
C LEU A 18 6.95 15.74 -5.93
N ARG A 19 7.02 16.95 -6.47
CA ARG A 19 6.12 17.38 -7.56
C ARG A 19 6.90 17.44 -8.86
N ALA A 20 6.34 16.86 -9.92
CA ALA A 20 6.88 17.05 -11.27
C ALA A 20 6.74 18.52 -11.67
N THR A 21 7.65 19.00 -12.51
CA THR A 21 7.70 20.40 -12.95
C THR A 21 6.53 20.80 -13.85
N ASP A 22 5.91 19.85 -14.54
CA ASP A 22 4.71 20.05 -15.36
C ASP A 22 3.40 20.07 -14.55
N GLY A 23 3.47 19.84 -13.24
CA GLY A 23 2.35 19.94 -12.30
C GLY A 23 1.31 18.81 -12.38
N GLY A 24 1.43 17.89 -13.35
CA GLY A 24 0.46 16.81 -13.55
C GLY A 24 0.73 15.57 -12.69
N VAL A 25 1.95 15.43 -12.16
CA VAL A 25 2.38 14.25 -11.38
C VAL A 25 2.92 14.66 -10.02
N THR A 26 2.48 13.95 -8.98
CA THR A 26 3.02 14.03 -7.61
C THR A 26 3.48 12.64 -7.18
N VAL A 27 4.69 12.55 -6.64
CA VAL A 27 5.22 11.34 -6.00
C VAL A 27 5.22 11.55 -4.48
N LEU A 28 4.66 10.58 -3.76
CA LEU A 28 4.66 10.51 -2.31
C LEU A 28 5.56 9.37 -1.86
N GLU A 29 6.54 9.67 -1.01
CA GLU A 29 7.36 8.67 -0.32
C GLU A 29 7.00 8.68 1.17
N PHE A 30 6.56 7.55 1.71
CA PHE A 30 6.16 7.42 3.13
C PHE A 30 6.29 5.97 3.61
N THR A 31 6.27 5.77 4.92
CA THR A 31 6.28 4.44 5.54
C THR A 31 4.97 4.14 6.24
N CYS A 32 4.69 2.85 6.40
CA CYS A 32 3.60 2.31 7.21
C CYS A 32 4.18 1.34 8.21
N THR A 33 3.69 1.39 9.44
CA THR A 33 3.93 0.35 10.44
C THR A 33 2.65 -0.43 10.67
N GLY A 34 2.82 -1.70 11.02
CA GLY A 34 1.71 -2.59 11.25
C GLY A 34 2.19 -3.99 11.56
N ARG A 35 1.27 -4.94 11.51
CA ARG A 35 1.58 -6.35 11.78
C ARG A 35 0.60 -7.29 11.10
N GLY A 36 1.08 -8.49 10.80
CA GLY A 36 0.23 -9.61 10.41
C GLY A 36 -0.69 -10.02 11.55
N LEU A 37 -1.99 -10.07 11.32
CA LEU A 37 -2.98 -10.42 12.35
C LEU A 37 -2.89 -11.88 12.78
N GLN A 38 -2.47 -12.78 11.88
CA GLN A 38 -2.29 -14.20 12.19
C GLN A 38 -0.87 -14.55 12.61
N THR A 39 0.13 -13.90 12.03
CA THR A 39 1.54 -14.24 12.22
C THR A 39 2.21 -13.46 13.34
N GLY A 40 1.71 -12.26 13.64
CA GLY A 40 2.39 -11.29 14.50
C GLY A 40 3.62 -10.64 13.86
N GLU A 41 3.98 -11.01 12.63
CA GLU A 41 5.16 -10.50 11.93
C GLU A 41 4.98 -9.01 11.58
N PRO A 42 6.04 -8.18 11.68
CA PRO A 42 5.96 -6.76 11.33
C PRO A 42 5.55 -6.54 9.87
N TYR A 43 4.70 -5.54 9.67
CA TYR A 43 4.40 -4.96 8.36
C TYR A 43 5.01 -3.57 8.26
N ASP A 44 6.34 -3.53 8.30
CA ASP A 44 7.11 -2.28 8.14
C ASP A 44 7.36 -2.04 6.66
N GLN A 45 6.47 -1.26 6.04
CA GLN A 45 6.44 -1.04 4.60
C GLN A 45 6.90 0.37 4.23
N THR A 46 7.62 0.49 3.12
CA THR A 46 7.89 1.77 2.46
C THR A 46 7.11 1.82 1.16
N TYR A 47 6.38 2.92 0.95
CA TYR A 47 5.60 3.19 -0.23
C TYR A 47 6.21 4.32 -1.05
N ILE A 48 6.16 4.15 -2.36
CA ILE A 48 6.33 5.22 -3.33
C ILE A 48 5.07 5.25 -4.19
N SER A 49 4.20 6.23 -3.94
CA SER A 49 2.98 6.40 -4.73
C SER A 49 3.21 7.46 -5.81
N VAL A 50 3.01 7.09 -7.07
CA VAL A 50 3.05 7.99 -8.23
C VAL A 50 1.61 8.33 -8.62
N ILE A 51 1.24 9.59 -8.46
CA ILE A 51 -0.13 10.07 -8.58
C ILE A 51 -0.20 11.07 -9.72
N THR A 52 -0.98 10.77 -10.75
CA THR A 52 -1.33 11.72 -11.82
C THR A 52 -2.65 12.38 -11.50
N THR A 53 -2.70 13.71 -11.63
CA THR A 53 -3.92 14.48 -11.41
C THR A 53 -4.28 15.36 -12.61
N GLN A 54 -5.57 15.46 -12.91
CA GLN A 54 -6.13 16.37 -13.91
C GLN A 54 -7.37 17.04 -13.31
N ASP A 55 -7.48 18.36 -13.45
CA ASP A 55 -8.60 19.15 -12.92
C ASP A 55 -8.90 18.90 -11.43
N GLY A 56 -7.83 18.74 -10.64
CA GLY A 56 -7.90 18.45 -9.20
C GLY A 56 -8.34 17.03 -8.84
N ARG A 57 -8.47 16.12 -9.81
CA ARG A 57 -8.87 14.72 -9.61
C ARG A 57 -7.71 13.78 -9.91
N ILE A 58 -7.62 12.66 -9.18
CA ILE A 58 -6.65 11.59 -9.49
C ILE A 58 -7.14 10.86 -10.75
N THR A 59 -6.29 10.80 -11.78
CA THR A 59 -6.54 10.07 -13.03
C THR A 59 -5.71 8.79 -13.12
N HIS A 60 -4.58 8.73 -12.41
CA HIS A 60 -3.76 7.53 -12.31
C HIS A 60 -3.10 7.46 -10.93
N TYR A 61 -3.04 6.26 -10.36
CA TYR A 61 -2.39 5.99 -9.09
C TYR A 61 -1.63 4.68 -9.19
N THR A 62 -0.31 4.75 -9.08
CA THR A 62 0.56 3.57 -9.02
C THR A 62 1.24 3.56 -7.67
N ASP A 63 1.12 2.44 -6.95
CA ASP A 63 1.75 2.27 -5.65
C ASP A 63 2.86 1.22 -5.71
N TYR A 64 4.09 1.65 -5.45
CA TYR A 64 5.24 0.77 -5.33
C TYR A 64 5.53 0.48 -3.86
N TRP A 65 5.59 -0.81 -3.54
CA TRP A 65 5.87 -1.32 -2.20
C TRP A 65 6.60 -2.65 -2.32
N ASN A 66 7.27 -3.08 -1.24
CA ASN A 66 7.99 -4.34 -1.22
C ASN A 66 7.03 -5.52 -0.94
N PRO A 67 6.79 -6.43 -1.91
CA PRO A 67 5.87 -7.55 -1.72
C PRO A 67 6.35 -8.57 -0.69
N LEU A 68 7.66 -8.66 -0.44
CA LEU A 68 8.21 -9.59 0.54
C LEU A 68 7.79 -9.22 1.97
N VAL A 69 7.57 -7.94 2.26
CA VAL A 69 7.05 -7.50 3.58
C VAL A 69 5.61 -7.99 3.76
N ALA A 70 4.77 -7.85 2.75
CA ALA A 70 3.39 -8.35 2.80
C ALA A 70 3.31 -9.87 2.88
N LEU A 71 4.16 -10.58 2.12
CA LEU A 71 4.22 -12.04 2.16
C LEU A 71 4.57 -12.56 3.54
N ARG A 72 5.56 -11.96 4.22
CA ARG A 72 5.93 -12.34 5.59
C ARG A 72 4.80 -12.04 6.57
N ALA A 73 4.26 -10.83 6.55
CA ALA A 73 3.15 -10.43 7.42
C ALA A 73 1.90 -11.32 7.21
N ALA A 74 1.57 -11.70 5.97
CA ALA A 74 0.43 -12.54 5.67
C ALA A 74 0.63 -14.03 6.04
N GLY A 75 1.88 -14.48 6.22
CA GLY A 75 2.19 -15.89 6.48
C GLY A 75 2.34 -16.76 5.22
N GLY A 76 2.69 -16.14 4.09
CA GLY A 76 2.99 -16.82 2.84
C GLY A 76 2.08 -16.45 1.65
N GLU A 77 2.44 -16.97 0.48
CA GLU A 77 1.84 -16.62 -0.81
C GLU A 77 0.34 -16.93 -0.89
N VAL A 78 -0.08 -18.11 -0.42
CA VAL A 78 -1.49 -18.53 -0.46
C VAL A 78 -2.37 -17.60 0.39
N ALA A 79 -1.89 -17.22 1.57
CA ALA A 79 -2.61 -16.32 2.46
C ALA A 79 -2.73 -14.91 1.86
N LEU A 80 -1.64 -14.39 1.28
CA LEU A 80 -1.63 -13.08 0.62
C LEU A 80 -2.52 -13.06 -0.62
N SER A 81 -2.41 -14.05 -1.51
CA SER A 81 -3.19 -14.11 -2.74
C SER A 81 -4.69 -14.23 -2.46
N THR A 82 -5.08 -15.06 -1.49
CA THR A 82 -6.47 -15.18 -1.04
C THR A 82 -7.01 -13.84 -0.54
N ALA A 83 -6.19 -13.06 0.19
CA ALA A 83 -6.57 -11.75 0.67
C ALA A 83 -6.79 -10.74 -0.48
N MET A 84 -5.89 -10.72 -1.46
CA MET A 84 -5.92 -9.80 -2.60
C MET A 84 -7.02 -10.14 -3.62
N SER A 85 -7.24 -11.42 -3.94
CA SER A 85 -8.27 -11.84 -4.91
C SER A 85 -9.69 -11.55 -4.43
N ALA A 86 -9.91 -11.52 -3.11
CA ALA A 86 -11.20 -11.23 -2.53
C ALA A 86 -11.58 -9.73 -2.55
N GLU A 87 -10.66 -8.87 -2.97
CA GLU A 87 -10.83 -7.41 -3.08
C GLU A 87 -11.25 -6.99 -4.50
N VAL A 88 -10.74 -7.66 -5.54
CA VAL A 88 -11.04 -7.38 -6.96
C VAL A 88 -12.52 -7.64 -7.31
N GLN A 89 -13.21 -8.52 -6.58
CA GLN A 89 -14.59 -8.91 -6.88
C GLN A 89 -15.69 -7.91 -6.42
N HIS A 90 -15.32 -6.77 -5.82
CA HIS A 90 -16.27 -5.76 -5.34
C HIS A 90 -15.98 -4.33 -5.83
N ALA A 91 -15.22 -4.20 -6.93
CA ALA A 91 -14.99 -2.94 -7.63
C ALA A 91 -15.93 -2.81 -8.84
#